data_AF-A0A7X3JZZ6-F1
#
_entry.id   AF-A0A7X3JZZ6-F1
#
_cell.length_a   1.000
_cell.length_b   1.000
_cell.length_c   1.000
_cell.angle_alpha   90.00
_cell.angle_beta   90.00
_cell.angle_gamma   90.00
#
_symmetry.space_group_name_H-M   'P 1'
#
loop_
_entity.id
_entity.type
_entity.pdbx_description
1 polymer ?
#
loop_
_entity_poly.entity_id
_entity_poly.type
_entity_poly.pdbx_seq_one_letter_code
_entity_poly.pdbx_strand_id
1 'polypeptide(L)'
;MKKNKKIVGITFCAAVSLIVVLSVTNDSQANVVSKAEKLEKLTQEESNLRTKFDALPENSEERNELGRKVKEAGITAGNLKEEINPVDPRTELEANLKSYKNVLGTKDYYSTKTSHPQYGKAYAKAAKIVAEKEVRLAEIEKDLKENKKPVDQLVKEFEELRMQQELIINN
;
A
#
# COMPACT_ATOMS: atom_id res chain seq x y z
N MET A 1 52.35 26.98 68.11
CA MET A 1 51.37 26.22 68.94
C MET A 1 50.25 25.69 68.05
N LYS A 2 49.95 24.38 68.20
CA LYS A 2 48.70 23.62 67.93
C LYS A 2 47.85 24.05 66.71
N LYS A 3 47.94 23.39 65.54
CA LYS A 3 47.40 22.06 65.12
C LYS A 3 45.87 21.92 65.26
N ASN A 4 45.20 21.73 64.10
CA ASN A 4 44.27 20.63 63.74
C ASN A 4 43.75 20.92 62.31
N LYS A 5 44.35 20.44 61.21
CA LYS A 5 44.25 19.08 60.61
C LYS A 5 42.85 18.46 60.69
N LYS A 6 42.25 18.15 59.54
CA LYS A 6 41.68 16.83 59.14
C LYS A 6 41.17 16.86 57.68
N ILE A 7 41.82 16.07 56.79
CA ILE A 7 41.26 14.94 55.99
C ILE A 7 40.64 15.44 54.65
N VAL A 8 41.24 15.33 53.45
CA VAL A 8 41.77 14.18 52.65
C VAL A 8 40.74 13.08 52.37
N GLY A 9 40.38 12.93 51.09
CA GLY A 9 39.85 11.69 50.51
C GLY A 9 38.40 11.83 50.01
N ILE A 10 37.96 11.19 48.93
CA ILE A 10 38.53 10.20 48.01
C ILE A 10 37.68 10.30 46.72
N THR A 11 38.38 10.22 45.58
CA THR A 11 38.00 9.61 44.30
C THR A 11 36.64 8.90 44.21
N PHE A 12 35.86 9.19 43.16
CA PHE A 12 35.32 8.11 42.32
C PHE A 12 35.01 8.61 40.91
N CYS A 13 35.55 7.89 39.93
CA CYS A 13 35.17 7.95 38.54
C CYS A 13 33.65 7.70 38.38
N ALA A 14 32.97 8.53 37.60
CA ALA A 14 31.80 8.13 36.85
C ALA A 14 32.04 8.62 35.42
N ALA A 15 32.83 7.90 34.62
CA ALA A 15 32.41 6.70 33.92
C ALA A 15 31.04 6.89 33.23
N VAL A 16 31.12 7.23 31.95
CA VAL A 16 30.23 6.77 30.88
C VAL A 16 28.74 6.93 31.19
N SER A 17 28.21 8.13 31.00
CA SER A 17 26.76 8.32 30.81
C SER A 17 26.44 8.25 29.32
N LEU A 18 26.22 7.02 28.87
CA LEU A 18 25.40 6.63 27.72
C LEU A 18 25.71 7.30 26.36
N ILE A 19 26.69 6.69 25.68
CA ILE A 19 26.51 6.32 24.27
C ILE A 19 25.37 5.29 24.22
N VAL A 20 24.11 5.73 24.15
CA VAL A 20 22.98 4.88 23.72
C VAL A 20 21.96 5.74 22.97
N VAL A 21 22.37 6.31 21.83
CA VAL A 21 21.43 6.70 20.76
C VAL A 21 21.89 6.23 19.38
N LEU A 22 23.08 5.62 19.24
CA LEU A 22 23.58 5.14 17.93
C LEU A 22 23.31 3.66 17.65
N SER A 23 22.87 2.86 18.62
CA SER A 23 22.64 1.43 18.40
C SER A 23 21.22 1.12 17.88
N VAL A 24 20.24 2.00 18.10
CA VAL A 24 18.86 1.77 17.61
C VAL A 24 18.70 2.16 16.15
N THR A 25 19.55 3.07 15.64
CA THR A 25 19.57 3.44 14.21
C THR A 25 20.41 2.50 13.36
N ASN A 26 21.49 1.91 13.91
CA ASN A 26 22.33 0.98 13.15
C ASN A 26 21.61 -0.32 12.79
N ASP A 27 20.81 -0.91 13.69
CA ASP A 27 20.07 -2.13 13.38
C ASP A 27 18.95 -1.88 12.35
N SER A 28 18.26 -0.74 12.44
CA SER A 28 17.24 -0.36 11.45
C SER A 28 17.86 -0.03 10.09
N GLN A 29 18.98 0.69 10.06
CA GLN A 29 19.65 1.06 8.81
C GLN A 29 20.34 -0.15 8.17
N ALA A 30 20.95 -1.05 8.95
CA ALA A 30 21.50 -2.32 8.46
C ALA A 30 20.40 -3.26 7.93
N ASN A 31 19.23 -3.29 8.56
CA ASN A 31 18.09 -4.06 8.07
C ASN A 31 17.53 -3.47 6.77
N VAL A 32 17.43 -2.14 6.65
CA VAL A 32 17.02 -1.47 5.40
C VAL A 32 18.03 -1.71 4.28
N VAL A 33 19.33 -1.62 4.55
CA VAL A 33 20.40 -1.93 3.58
C VAL A 33 20.32 -3.39 3.15
N SER A 34 20.16 -4.32 4.10
CA SER A 34 20.01 -5.75 3.79
C SER A 34 18.76 -6.06 2.96
N LYS A 35 17.64 -5.37 3.22
CA LYS A 35 16.42 -5.49 2.41
C LYS A 35 16.61 -4.90 1.02
N ALA A 36 17.28 -3.75 0.88
CA ALA A 36 17.59 -3.15 -0.41
C ALA A 36 18.49 -4.05 -1.29
N GLU A 37 19.52 -4.66 -0.71
CA GLU A 37 20.37 -5.63 -1.40
C GLU A 37 19.60 -6.90 -1.82
N LYS A 38 18.67 -7.37 -0.97
CA LYS A 38 17.77 -8.48 -1.31
C LYS A 38 16.82 -8.08 -2.45
N LEU A 39 16.29 -6.86 -2.44
CA LEU A 39 15.42 -6.35 -3.49
C LEU A 39 16.16 -6.25 -4.83
N GLU A 40 17.40 -5.76 -4.83
CA GLU A 40 18.25 -5.71 -6.02
C GLU A 40 18.48 -7.10 -6.60
N LYS A 41 18.82 -8.08 -5.75
CA LYS A 41 18.99 -9.49 -6.17
C LYS A 41 17.71 -10.08 -6.75
N LEU A 42 16.57 -9.87 -6.11
CA LEU A 42 15.27 -10.35 -6.58
C LEU A 42 14.85 -9.69 -7.91
N THR A 43 15.13 -8.40 -8.07
CA THR A 43 14.85 -7.66 -9.32
C THR A 43 15.72 -8.19 -10.46
N GLN A 44 17.00 -8.45 -10.18
CA GLN A 44 17.91 -9.04 -11.15
C GLN A 44 17.50 -10.48 -11.53
N GLU A 45 17.06 -11.27 -10.56
CA GLU A 45 16.54 -12.62 -10.78
C GLU A 45 15.25 -12.62 -11.60
N GLU A 46 14.28 -11.76 -11.27
CA GLU A 46 13.05 -11.57 -12.05
C GLU A 46 13.37 -11.18 -13.49
N SER A 47 14.26 -10.21 -13.71
CA SER A 47 14.69 -9.78 -15.04
C SER A 47 15.33 -10.92 -15.84
N ASN A 48 16.17 -11.74 -15.19
CA ASN A 48 16.81 -12.90 -15.82
C ASN A 48 15.78 -13.99 -16.17
N LEU A 49 14.82 -14.27 -15.27
CA LEU A 49 13.75 -15.24 -15.50
C LEU A 49 12.81 -14.77 -16.61
N ARG A 50 12.51 -13.47 -16.66
CA ARG A 50 11.64 -12.88 -17.68
C ARG A 50 12.28 -12.88 -19.05
N THR A 51 13.58 -12.59 -19.14
CA THR A 51 14.35 -12.74 -20.39
C THR A 51 14.30 -14.17 -20.92
N LYS A 52 14.40 -15.17 -20.02
CA LYS A 52 14.26 -16.59 -20.39
C LYS A 52 12.82 -16.94 -20.79
N PHE A 53 11.83 -16.39 -20.11
CA PHE A 53 10.41 -16.60 -20.42
C PHE A 53 10.04 -16.05 -21.81
N ASP A 54 10.51 -14.84 -22.13
CA ASP A 54 10.27 -14.18 -23.41
C ASP A 54 10.98 -14.90 -24.58
N ALA A 55 12.05 -15.65 -24.29
CA ALA A 55 12.77 -16.47 -25.27
C ALA A 55 12.11 -17.85 -25.54
N LEU A 56 11.12 -18.27 -24.74
CA LEU A 56 10.46 -19.57 -24.89
C LEU A 56 9.23 -19.50 -25.82
N PRO A 57 8.96 -20.56 -26.61
CA PRO A 57 7.73 -20.67 -27.40
C PRO A 57 6.47 -20.57 -26.52
N GLU A 58 5.41 -19.94 -27.02
CA GLU A 58 4.15 -19.69 -26.28
C GLU A 58 3.51 -20.95 -25.69
N ASN A 59 3.78 -22.11 -26.28
CA ASN A 59 3.04 -23.34 -26.00
C ASN A 59 3.88 -24.40 -25.25
N SER A 60 5.01 -24.03 -24.65
CA SER A 60 5.83 -24.99 -23.88
C SER A 60 5.40 -25.07 -22.41
N GLU A 61 5.36 -26.28 -21.83
CA GLU A 61 5.12 -26.45 -20.39
C GLU A 61 6.18 -25.73 -19.55
N GLU A 62 7.41 -25.67 -20.06
CA GLU A 62 8.51 -24.93 -19.45
C GLU A 62 8.21 -23.43 -19.35
N ARG A 63 7.51 -22.85 -20.33
CA ARG A 63 7.08 -21.45 -20.29
C ARG A 63 6.04 -21.21 -19.19
N ASN A 64 5.10 -22.14 -19.00
CA ASN A 64 4.11 -22.02 -17.93
C ASN A 64 4.74 -22.02 -16.53
N GLU A 65 5.66 -22.95 -16.28
CA GLU A 65 6.38 -23.03 -15.00
C GLU A 65 7.31 -21.82 -14.79
N LEU A 66 7.98 -21.36 -15.84
CA LEU A 66 8.82 -20.17 -15.77
C LEU A 66 7.98 -18.90 -15.56
N GLY A 67 6.80 -18.81 -16.16
CA GLY A 67 5.85 -17.72 -15.95
C GLY A 67 5.36 -17.65 -14.49
N ARG A 68 5.13 -18.80 -13.87
CA ARG A 68 4.83 -18.88 -12.42
C ARG A 68 5.96 -18.33 -11.58
N LYS A 69 7.21 -18.71 -11.87
CA LYS A 69 8.41 -18.21 -11.17
C LYS A 69 8.63 -16.71 -11.36
N VAL A 70 8.45 -16.18 -12.57
CA VAL A 70 8.50 -14.73 -12.83
C VAL A 70 7.46 -14.00 -11.99
N LYS A 71 6.22 -14.52 -11.94
CA LYS A 71 5.14 -13.93 -11.14
C LYS A 71 5.46 -13.96 -9.64
N GLU A 72 5.95 -15.08 -9.11
CA GLU A 72 6.32 -15.22 -7.70
C GLU A 72 7.49 -14.29 -7.31
N ALA A 73 8.51 -14.19 -8.18
CA ALA A 73 9.62 -13.27 -7.99
C ALA A 73 9.15 -11.80 -7.99
N GLY A 74 8.30 -11.41 -8.95
CA GLY A 74 7.72 -10.07 -9.02
C GLY A 74 6.86 -9.70 -7.81
N ILE A 75 6.04 -10.64 -7.31
CA ILE A 75 5.26 -10.43 -6.07
C ILE A 75 6.19 -10.24 -4.86
N THR A 76 7.21 -11.10 -4.73
CA THR A 76 8.15 -11.03 -3.60
C THR A 76 8.97 -9.74 -3.62
N ALA A 77 9.44 -9.32 -4.80
CA ALA A 77 10.12 -8.04 -4.99
C ALA A 77 9.20 -6.84 -4.69
N GLY A 78 7.94 -6.91 -5.11
CA GLY A 78 6.91 -5.92 -4.80
C GLY A 78 6.71 -5.75 -3.29
N ASN A 79 6.46 -6.85 -2.56
CA ASN A 79 6.29 -6.82 -1.11
C ASN A 79 7.52 -6.25 -0.39
N LEU A 80 8.72 -6.67 -0.80
CA LEU A 80 9.96 -6.18 -0.19
C LEU A 80 10.19 -4.69 -0.48
N LYS A 81 9.80 -4.22 -1.66
CA LYS A 81 9.83 -2.80 -2.02
C LYS A 81 8.86 -1.98 -1.18
N GLU A 82 7.67 -2.50 -0.91
CA GLU A 82 6.69 -1.88 -0.01
C GLU A 82 7.19 -1.87 1.45
N GLU A 83 7.90 -2.90 1.90
CA GLU A 83 8.51 -2.90 3.24
C GLU A 83 9.65 -1.88 3.39
N ILE A 84 10.42 -1.63 2.32
CA ILE A 84 11.53 -0.66 2.33
C ILE A 84 10.98 0.76 2.19
N ASN A 85 9.98 0.95 1.34
CA ASN A 85 9.34 2.22 1.06
C ASN A 85 7.83 2.07 1.26
N PRO A 86 7.35 2.08 2.52
CA PRO A 86 5.92 2.00 2.78
C PRO A 86 5.23 3.16 2.07
N VAL A 87 4.28 2.83 1.20
CA VAL A 87 3.48 3.84 0.51
C VAL A 87 2.72 4.62 1.58
N ASP A 88 2.80 5.94 1.51
CA ASP A 88 2.01 6.81 2.37
C ASP A 88 0.51 6.51 2.14
N PRO A 89 -0.24 6.05 3.16
CA PRO A 89 -1.64 5.66 3.01
C PRO A 89 -2.52 6.77 2.43
N ARG A 90 -2.13 8.03 2.67
CA ARG A 90 -2.81 9.19 2.07
C ARG A 90 -2.59 9.22 0.56
N THR A 91 -1.34 9.13 0.12
CA THR A 91 -1.00 9.11 -1.31
C THR A 91 -1.68 7.94 -2.04
N GLU A 92 -1.73 6.77 -1.41
CA GLU A 92 -2.44 5.61 -1.95
C GLU A 92 -3.94 5.86 -2.08
N LEU A 93 -4.56 6.39 -1.02
CA LEU A 93 -5.98 6.75 -1.04
C LEU A 93 -6.28 7.79 -2.13
N GLU A 94 -5.45 8.81 -2.31
CA GLU A 94 -5.62 9.81 -3.39
C GLU A 94 -5.60 9.17 -4.78
N ALA A 95 -4.67 8.24 -5.03
CA ALA A 95 -4.61 7.50 -6.28
C ALA A 95 -5.85 6.62 -6.50
N ASN A 96 -6.29 5.93 -5.45
CA ASN A 96 -7.46 5.06 -5.47
C ASN A 96 -8.76 5.84 -5.70
N LEU A 97 -8.94 7.00 -5.06
CA LEU A 97 -10.08 7.89 -5.27
C LEU A 97 -10.16 8.34 -6.74
N LYS A 98 -9.02 8.76 -7.32
CA LYS A 98 -8.95 9.18 -8.73
C LYS A 98 -9.29 8.03 -9.68
N SER A 99 -8.71 6.85 -9.45
CA SER A 99 -8.98 5.65 -10.25
C SER A 99 -10.46 5.26 -10.19
N TYR A 100 -11.03 5.23 -8.98
CA TYR A 100 -12.42 4.84 -8.78
C TYR A 100 -13.41 5.84 -9.38
N LYS A 101 -13.10 7.14 -9.34
CA LYS A 101 -13.90 8.17 -10.03
C LYS A 101 -14.00 7.89 -11.53
N ASN A 102 -12.90 7.51 -12.17
CA ASN A 102 -12.92 7.13 -13.59
C ASN A 102 -13.77 5.87 -13.82
N VAL A 103 -13.67 4.88 -12.92
CA VAL A 103 -14.50 3.67 -12.99
C VAL A 103 -15.99 4.01 -12.90
N LEU A 104 -16.40 4.86 -11.95
CA LEU A 104 -17.79 5.30 -11.83
C LEU A 104 -18.26 6.04 -13.09
N GLY A 105 -17.44 6.92 -13.66
CA GLY A 105 -17.77 7.63 -14.91
C GLY A 105 -17.99 6.70 -16.12
N THR A 106 -17.40 5.50 -16.12
CA THR A 106 -17.70 4.50 -17.17
C THR A 106 -19.03 3.77 -16.95
N LYS A 107 -19.63 3.87 -15.75
CA LYS A 107 -20.91 3.21 -15.39
C LYS A 107 -22.15 4.06 -15.67
N ASP A 108 -21.99 5.26 -16.21
CA ASP A 108 -23.09 6.13 -16.66
C ASP A 108 -24.04 5.43 -17.63
N TYR A 109 -23.57 4.41 -18.36
CA TYR A 109 -24.40 3.63 -19.26
C TYR A 109 -25.62 2.99 -18.58
N TYR A 110 -25.61 2.71 -17.26
CA TYR A 110 -26.76 2.17 -16.55
C TYR A 110 -28.00 3.07 -16.68
N SER A 111 -27.81 4.39 -16.63
CA SER A 111 -28.89 5.37 -16.79
C SER A 111 -29.57 5.26 -18.17
N THR A 112 -28.79 4.90 -19.20
CA THR A 112 -29.25 4.75 -20.59
C THR A 112 -30.01 3.45 -20.85
N LYS A 113 -29.91 2.46 -19.96
CA LYS A 113 -30.51 1.10 -20.12
C LYS A 113 -31.76 0.89 -19.27
N THR A 114 -32.27 1.93 -18.64
CA THR A 114 -33.46 1.90 -17.77
C THR A 114 -34.75 1.48 -18.51
N SER A 115 -34.79 1.62 -19.83
CA SER A 115 -35.89 1.17 -20.70
C SER A 115 -35.79 -0.30 -21.13
N HIS A 116 -34.78 -1.06 -20.68
CA HIS A 116 -34.63 -2.48 -21.06
C HIS A 116 -35.86 -3.29 -20.61
N PRO A 117 -36.52 -4.06 -21.52
CA PRO A 117 -37.81 -4.69 -21.23
C PRO A 117 -37.76 -5.68 -20.06
N GLN A 118 -36.66 -6.39 -19.90
CA GLN A 118 -36.49 -7.39 -18.84
C GLN A 118 -35.73 -6.86 -17.61
N TYR A 119 -34.84 -5.88 -17.79
CA TYR A 119 -33.82 -5.51 -16.79
C TYR A 119 -33.82 -4.01 -16.45
N GLY A 120 -34.76 -3.23 -17.00
CA GLY A 120 -34.80 -1.78 -16.84
C GLY A 120 -34.84 -1.34 -15.36
N LYS A 121 -35.55 -2.09 -14.51
CA LYS A 121 -35.58 -1.86 -13.06
C LYS A 121 -34.21 -2.10 -12.39
N ALA A 122 -33.48 -3.14 -12.81
CA ALA A 122 -32.15 -3.43 -12.29
C ALA A 122 -31.16 -2.34 -12.72
N TYR A 123 -31.22 -1.89 -13.97
CA TYR A 123 -30.43 -0.76 -14.46
C TYR A 123 -30.75 0.57 -13.76
N ALA A 124 -32.03 0.85 -13.48
CA ALA A 124 -32.42 2.04 -12.71
C ALA A 124 -31.87 2.01 -11.28
N LYS A 125 -31.92 0.84 -10.62
CA LYS A 125 -31.31 0.65 -9.30
C LYS A 125 -29.78 0.83 -9.36
N ALA A 126 -29.13 0.26 -10.37
CA ALA A 126 -27.68 0.39 -10.55
C ALA A 126 -27.26 1.85 -10.79
N ALA A 127 -28.01 2.60 -11.62
CA ALA A 127 -27.77 4.02 -11.84
C ALA A 127 -27.89 4.83 -10.54
N LYS A 128 -28.89 4.53 -9.70
CA LYS A 128 -29.04 5.17 -8.38
C LYS A 128 -27.84 4.86 -7.46
N ILE A 129 -27.40 3.60 -7.40
CA ILE A 129 -26.24 3.21 -6.60
C ILE A 129 -24.97 3.92 -7.08
N VAL A 130 -24.76 4.03 -8.40
CA VAL A 130 -23.62 4.77 -8.95
C VAL A 130 -23.67 6.24 -8.52
N ALA A 131 -24.81 6.91 -8.63
CA ALA A 131 -24.95 8.30 -8.20
C ALA A 131 -24.69 8.47 -6.69
N GLU A 132 -25.20 7.57 -5.83
CA GLU A 132 -24.90 7.57 -4.40
C GLU A 132 -23.40 7.37 -4.15
N LYS A 133 -22.73 6.52 -4.94
CA LYS A 133 -21.30 6.30 -4.84
C LYS A 133 -20.48 7.52 -5.22
N GLU A 134 -20.87 8.24 -6.27
CA GLU A 134 -20.18 9.46 -6.68
C GLU A 134 -20.24 10.54 -5.60
N VAL A 135 -21.39 10.70 -4.96
CA VAL A 135 -21.55 11.64 -3.84
C VAL A 135 -20.65 11.26 -2.68
N ARG A 136 -20.70 10.00 -2.22
CA ARG A 136 -19.85 9.54 -1.10
C ARG A 136 -18.37 9.60 -1.44
N LEU A 137 -17.99 9.31 -2.69
CA LEU A 137 -16.60 9.43 -3.15
C LEU A 137 -16.11 10.89 -3.05
N ALA A 138 -16.94 11.85 -3.46
CA ALA A 138 -16.63 13.27 -3.35
C ALA A 138 -16.54 13.75 -1.90
N GLU A 139 -17.37 13.19 -1.00
CA GLU A 139 -17.28 13.44 0.45
C GLU A 139 -15.95 12.93 1.02
N ILE A 140 -15.54 11.70 0.68
CA ILE A 140 -14.24 11.14 1.11
C ILE A 140 -13.09 11.99 0.58
N GLU A 141 -13.13 12.40 -0.70
CA GLU A 141 -12.11 13.26 -1.31
C GLU A 141 -12.04 14.62 -0.60
N LYS A 142 -13.18 15.20 -0.23
CA LYS A 142 -13.26 16.46 0.51
C LYS A 142 -12.71 16.30 1.93
N ASP A 143 -13.15 15.28 2.67
CA ASP A 143 -12.69 15.02 4.04
C ASP A 143 -11.18 14.76 4.08
N LEU A 144 -10.63 14.10 3.05
CA LEU A 144 -9.19 13.90 2.88
C LEU A 144 -8.46 15.23 2.69
N LYS A 145 -8.91 16.08 1.75
CA LYS A 145 -8.30 17.40 1.47
C LYS A 145 -8.37 18.34 2.66
N GLU A 146 -9.48 18.32 3.38
CA GLU A 146 -9.73 19.19 4.53
C GLU A 146 -9.19 18.60 5.85
N ASN A 147 -8.56 17.41 5.81
CA ASN A 147 -8.05 16.68 6.98
C ASN A 147 -9.10 16.51 8.10
N LYS A 148 -10.36 16.29 7.72
CA LYS A 148 -11.49 16.20 8.65
C LYS A 148 -11.54 14.89 9.43
N LYS A 149 -10.94 13.82 8.88
CA LYS A 149 -10.92 12.48 9.45
C LYS A 149 -9.51 11.87 9.33
N PRO A 150 -9.14 10.92 10.22
CA PRO A 150 -7.93 10.13 10.05
C PRO A 150 -7.93 9.36 8.72
N VAL A 151 -6.76 9.22 8.10
CA VAL A 151 -6.61 8.55 6.80
C VAL A 151 -7.13 7.11 6.85
N ASP A 152 -6.83 6.36 7.90
CA ASP A 152 -7.29 4.96 8.06
C ASP A 152 -8.82 4.84 8.06
N GLN A 153 -9.52 5.83 8.64
CA GLN A 153 -10.98 5.88 8.61
C GLN A 153 -11.49 6.12 7.20
N LEU A 154 -10.86 7.04 6.46
CA LEU A 154 -11.23 7.34 5.07
C LEU A 154 -10.94 6.16 4.13
N VAL A 155 -9.85 5.40 4.36
CA VAL A 155 -9.55 4.16 3.65
C VAL A 155 -10.66 3.13 3.88
N LYS A 156 -11.11 2.97 5.12
CA LYS A 156 -12.22 2.06 5.43
C LYS A 156 -13.52 2.48 4.76
N GLU A 157 -13.88 3.77 4.83
CA GLU A 157 -15.07 4.31 4.16
C GLU A 157 -15.01 4.09 2.63
N PHE A 158 -13.82 4.24 2.03
CA PHE A 158 -13.59 3.98 0.62
C PHE A 158 -13.73 2.49 0.25
N GLU A 159 -13.18 1.58 1.05
CA GLU A 159 -13.30 0.14 0.79
C GLU A 159 -14.75 -0.35 0.96
N GLU A 160 -15.47 0.15 1.95
CA GLU A 160 -16.92 -0.09 2.10
C GLU A 160 -17.70 0.38 0.86
N LEU A 161 -17.35 1.53 0.30
CA LEU A 161 -17.95 2.05 -0.93
C LEU A 161 -17.70 1.14 -2.14
N ARG A 162 -16.47 0.63 -2.27
CA ARG A 162 -16.08 -0.26 -3.37
C ARG A 162 -16.82 -1.58 -3.35
N MET A 163 -17.04 -2.15 -2.16
CA MET A 163 -17.69 -3.47 -2.00
C MET A 163 -19.17 -3.49 -2.36
N GLN A 164 -19.84 -2.33 -2.40
CA GLN A 164 -21.26 -2.26 -2.76
C GLN A 164 -21.47 -2.69 -4.23
N GLN A 165 -22.23 -3.76 -4.47
CA GLN A 165 -22.56 -4.19 -5.84
C GLN A 165 -23.59 -3.24 -6.47
N GLU A 166 -23.34 -2.77 -7.70
CA GLU A 166 -24.27 -1.85 -8.36
C GLU A 166 -25.38 -2.57 -9.13
N LEU A 167 -25.05 -3.67 -9.81
CA LEU A 167 -26.01 -4.43 -10.63
C LEU A 167 -26.20 -5.84 -10.08
N ILE A 168 -27.45 -6.15 -9.75
CA ILE A 168 -27.88 -7.49 -9.36
C ILE A 168 -29.02 -7.88 -10.31
N ILE A 169 -28.77 -8.88 -11.14
CA ILE A 169 -29.77 -9.50 -12.02
C ILE A 169 -30.06 -10.88 -11.43
N ASN A 170 -31.26 -11.05 -10.87
CA ASN A 170 -31.74 -12.35 -10.42
C ASN A 170 -32.37 -13.05 -11.64
N ASN A 171 -31.89 -14.25 -11.96
CA ASN A 171 -32.45 -15.12 -13.00
C ASN A 171 -33.70 -15.85 -12.50
#